data_AF-A0AAV4FVZ8-F1
#
_entry.id   AF-A0AAV4FVZ8-F1
#
_cell.length_a   1.000
_cell.length_b   1.000
_cell.length_c   1.000
_cell.angle_alpha   90.00
_cell.angle_beta   90.00
_cell.angle_gamma   90.00
#
_symmetry.space_group_name_H-M   'P 1'
#
loop_
_entity.id
_entity.type
_entity.pdbx_description
1 polymer ?
#
loop_
_entity_poly.entity_id
_entity_poly.type
_entity_poly.pdbx_seq_one_letter_code
_entity_poly.pdbx_strand_id
1 'polypeptide(L)'
;MNVNRTTIFRLRQRLHETNTLSDRPRSGRPRCTTQRQDRNLVRNHMNNRFLSASASSRQTRGRKNQRISANTVRGRLSTSGIRARRPYIGPILTQRHRHQRTLWAQEHAA
;
A
#
# COMPACT_ATOMS: atom_id res chain seq x y z
N MET A 1 27.70 -1.11 37.76
CA MET A 1 26.68 -1.45 36.73
C MET A 1 26.50 -2.96 36.71
N ASN A 2 25.27 -3.46 36.87
CA ASN A 2 24.99 -4.89 36.83
C ASN A 2 24.64 -5.33 35.41
N VAL A 3 25.65 -5.49 34.55
CA VAL A 3 25.51 -5.90 33.15
C VAL A 3 26.46 -7.06 32.85
N ASN A 4 25.99 -8.02 32.06
CA ASN A 4 26.77 -9.20 31.71
C ASN A 4 28.01 -8.84 30.86
N ARG A 5 29.18 -9.40 31.20
CA ARG A 5 30.45 -9.19 30.48
C ARG A 5 30.35 -9.42 28.97
N THR A 6 29.56 -10.40 28.53
CA THR A 6 29.37 -10.71 27.11
C THR A 6 28.67 -9.57 26.35
N THR A 7 27.77 -8.85 27.01
CA THR A 7 27.08 -7.68 26.44
C THR A 7 28.07 -6.55 26.15
N ILE A 8 28.98 -6.28 27.10
CA ILE A 8 30.03 -5.25 26.95
C ILE A 8 30.97 -5.61 25.80
N PHE A 9 31.41 -6.88 25.74
CA PHE A 9 32.29 -7.35 24.65
C PHE A 9 31.62 -7.18 23.27
N ARG A 10 30.36 -7.61 23.14
CA ARG A 10 29.59 -7.49 21.88
C ARG A 10 29.34 -6.03 21.48
N LEU A 11 29.11 -5.13 22.44
CA LEU A 11 28.97 -3.70 22.17
C LEU A 11 30.28 -3.08 21.69
N ARG A 12 31.39 -3.39 22.36
CA ARG A 12 32.73 -2.93 21.95
C ARG A 12 33.08 -3.43 20.54
N GLN A 13 32.86 -4.71 20.27
CA GLN A 13 33.08 -5.29 18.95
C GLN A 13 32.23 -4.59 17.88
N ARG A 14 30.94 -4.39 18.13
CA ARG A 14 30.04 -3.66 17.23
C ARG A 14 30.52 -2.23 16.97
N LEU A 15 30.98 -1.53 18.00
CA LEU A 15 31.52 -0.19 17.88
C LEU A 15 32.77 -0.16 16.99
N HIS A 16 33.69 -1.12 17.15
CA HIS A 16 34.85 -1.23 16.27
C HIS A 16 34.49 -1.57 14.82
N GLU A 17 33.49 -2.42 14.60
CA GLU A 17 33.06 -2.84 13.25
C GLU A 17 32.31 -1.75 12.49
N THR A 18 31.43 -1.02 13.17
CA THR A 18 30.44 -0.14 12.51
C THR A 18 30.55 1.32 12.91
N ASN A 19 31.42 1.67 13.86
CA ASN A 19 31.49 2.99 14.50
C ASN A 19 30.15 3.48 15.08
N THR A 20 29.21 2.56 15.35
CA THR A 20 27.90 2.89 15.93
C THR A 20 27.51 1.88 17.00
N LEU A 21 26.82 2.37 18.03
CA LEU A 21 26.13 1.53 19.02
C LEU A 21 24.64 1.37 18.72
N SER A 22 24.14 2.02 17.66
CA SER A 22 22.74 1.91 17.25
C SER A 22 22.35 0.46 16.99
N ASP A 23 21.10 0.14 17.30
CA ASP A 23 20.56 -1.17 17.01
C ASP A 23 20.52 -1.43 15.51
N ARG A 24 20.92 -2.64 15.12
CA ARG A 24 20.81 -3.10 13.73
C ARG A 24 19.33 -3.28 13.37
N PRO A 25 18.92 -2.94 12.14
CA PRO A 25 17.55 -3.18 11.70
C PRO A 25 17.23 -4.68 11.80
N ARG A 26 16.10 -5.00 12.43
CA ARG A 26 15.62 -6.38 12.54
C ARG A 26 14.87 -6.75 11.24
N SER A 27 15.01 -8.00 10.80
CA SER A 27 14.36 -8.50 9.58
C SER A 27 12.83 -8.45 9.61
N GLY A 28 12.24 -8.49 10.80
CA GLY A 28 10.80 -8.44 11.00
C GLY A 28 10.07 -9.70 10.53
N ARG A 29 8.73 -9.67 10.58
CA ARG A 29 7.88 -10.80 10.18
C ARG A 29 7.75 -10.88 8.65
N PRO A 30 7.91 -12.06 8.01
CA PRO A 30 7.66 -12.23 6.59
C PRO A 30 6.23 -11.84 6.19
N ARG A 31 6.09 -11.25 5.01
CA ARG A 31 4.78 -10.89 4.45
C ARG A 31 3.95 -12.13 4.09
N CYS A 32 2.64 -12.03 4.32
CA CYS A 32 1.69 -13.09 3.95
C CYS A 32 1.36 -13.11 2.45
N THR A 33 1.58 -12.01 1.71
CA THR A 33 1.38 -11.91 0.26
C THR A 33 2.73 -11.81 -0.46
N THR A 34 2.75 -12.25 -1.72
CA THR A 34 3.90 -12.10 -2.61
C THR A 34 3.79 -10.81 -3.43
N GLN A 35 4.92 -10.33 -3.96
CA GLN A 35 4.92 -9.11 -4.78
C GLN A 35 4.10 -9.25 -6.06
N ARG A 36 3.97 -10.46 -6.63
CA ARG A 36 3.07 -10.73 -7.77
C ARG A 36 1.60 -10.60 -7.37
N GLN A 37 1.22 -11.12 -6.22
CA GLN A 37 -0.14 -10.98 -5.68
C GLN A 37 -0.47 -9.51 -5.42
N ASP A 38 0.45 -8.77 -4.80
CA ASP A 38 0.28 -7.34 -4.54
C ASP A 38 0.08 -6.55 -5.83
N ARG A 39 0.88 -6.80 -6.89
CA ARG A 39 0.70 -6.17 -8.20
C ARG A 39 -0.66 -6.47 -8.84
N ASN A 40 -1.14 -7.71 -8.72
CA ASN A 40 -2.45 -8.09 -9.24
C ASN A 40 -3.58 -7.42 -8.47
N LEU A 41 -3.47 -7.31 -7.14
CA LEU A 41 -4.43 -6.56 -6.32
C LEU A 41 -4.50 -5.09 -6.77
N VAL A 42 -3.35 -4.45 -6.95
CA VAL A 42 -3.27 -3.06 -7.44
C VAL A 42 -3.94 -2.92 -8.80
N ARG A 43 -3.61 -3.79 -9.77
CA ARG A 43 -4.21 -3.75 -11.11
C ARG A 43 -5.73 -3.92 -11.07
N ASN A 44 -6.22 -4.90 -10.31
CA ASN A 44 -7.66 -5.16 -10.22
C ASN A 44 -8.43 -3.96 -9.63
N HIS A 45 -7.86 -3.30 -8.61
CA HIS A 45 -8.45 -2.11 -7.99
C HIS A 45 -8.29 -0.83 -8.82
N MET A 46 -7.30 -0.77 -9.72
CA MET A 46 -7.18 0.31 -10.70
C MET A 46 -8.24 0.18 -11.80
N ASN A 47 -8.47 -1.04 -12.28
CA ASN A 47 -9.47 -1.32 -13.32
C ASN A 47 -10.90 -1.19 -12.79
N ASN A 48 -11.17 -1.63 -11.57
CA ASN A 48 -12.47 -1.51 -10.92
C ASN A 48 -12.34 -0.81 -9.57
N ARG A 49 -12.59 0.50 -9.55
CA ARG A 49 -12.52 1.34 -8.34
C ARG A 49 -13.59 1.00 -7.29
N PHE A 50 -14.65 0.26 -7.67
CA PHE A 50 -15.72 -0.16 -6.76
C PHE A 50 -15.48 -1.56 -6.15
N LEU A 51 -14.41 -2.25 -6.55
CA LEU A 51 -14.08 -3.56 -6.00
C LEU A 51 -13.78 -3.46 -4.49
N SER A 52 -14.49 -4.23 -3.67
CA SER A 52 -14.27 -4.21 -2.23
C SER A 52 -13.01 -5.00 -1.84
N ALA A 53 -12.28 -4.51 -0.84
CA ALA A 53 -11.12 -5.22 -0.30
C ALA A 53 -11.48 -6.61 0.25
N SER A 54 -12.70 -6.77 0.79
CA SER A 54 -13.22 -8.05 1.29
C SER A 54 -13.49 -9.05 0.17
N ALA A 55 -13.96 -8.60 -1.00
CA ALA A 55 -14.11 -9.45 -2.16
C ALA A 55 -12.73 -9.93 -2.65
N SER A 56 -11.76 -9.02 -2.77
CA SER A 56 -10.39 -9.39 -3.17
C SER A 56 -9.71 -10.33 -2.17
N SER A 57 -9.97 -10.17 -0.87
CA SER A 57 -9.40 -11.05 0.16
C SER A 57 -9.96 -12.47 0.10
N ARG A 58 -11.21 -12.65 -0.33
CA ARG A 58 -11.80 -13.98 -0.57
C ARG A 58 -11.19 -14.67 -1.80
N GLN A 59 -10.89 -13.90 -2.84
CA GLN A 59 -10.35 -14.40 -4.11
C GLN A 59 -8.84 -14.66 -4.05
N THR A 60 -8.10 -13.89 -3.25
CA THR A 60 -6.64 -13.96 -3.23
C THR A 60 -6.16 -14.85 -2.08
N ARG A 61 -5.41 -15.90 -2.41
CA ARG A 61 -4.71 -16.72 -1.42
C ARG A 61 -3.33 -16.15 -1.14
N GLY A 62 -2.87 -16.25 0.11
CA GLY A 62 -1.55 -15.81 0.53
C GLY A 62 -0.45 -16.75 0.02
N ARG A 63 0.80 -16.41 0.36
CA ARG A 63 2.01 -17.13 -0.09
C ARG A 63 1.99 -18.63 0.22
N LYS A 64 1.42 -19.02 1.35
CA LYS A 64 1.29 -20.42 1.78
C LYS A 64 -0.14 -20.96 1.59
N ASN A 65 -0.84 -20.47 0.57
CA ASN A 65 -2.26 -20.77 0.31
C ASN A 65 -3.24 -20.41 1.46
N GLN A 66 -2.78 -19.67 2.46
CA GLN A 66 -3.59 -19.20 3.58
C GLN A 66 -4.60 -18.13 3.14
N ARG A 67 -5.73 -18.02 3.84
CA ARG A 67 -6.66 -16.91 3.63
C ARG A 67 -6.00 -15.60 4.08
N ILE A 68 -6.19 -14.54 3.29
CA ILE A 68 -5.78 -13.20 3.70
C ILE A 68 -6.99 -12.41 4.21
N SER A 69 -6.76 -11.50 5.14
CA SER A 69 -7.81 -10.60 5.63
C SER A 69 -8.00 -9.40 4.71
N ALA A 70 -9.16 -8.75 4.78
CA ALA A 70 -9.42 -7.50 4.08
C ALA A 70 -8.47 -6.37 4.54
N ASN A 71 -8.01 -6.40 5.80
CA ASN A 71 -7.00 -5.46 6.32
C ASN A 71 -5.68 -5.59 5.58
N THR A 72 -5.22 -6.82 5.31
CA THR A 72 -4.01 -7.06 4.51
C THR A 72 -4.15 -6.42 3.13
N VAL A 73 -5.27 -6.65 2.45
CA VAL A 73 -5.54 -6.06 1.12
C VAL A 73 -5.52 -4.53 1.19
N ARG A 74 -6.22 -3.92 2.15
CA ARG A 74 -6.20 -2.46 2.36
C ARG A 74 -4.79 -1.93 2.61
N GLY A 75 -3.99 -2.63 3.42
CA GLY A 75 -2.60 -2.28 3.66
C GLY A 75 -1.78 -2.27 2.36
N ARG A 76 -1.92 -3.29 1.53
CA ARG A 76 -1.22 -3.37 0.22
C ARG A 76 -1.63 -2.25 -0.73
N LEU A 77 -2.93 -1.98 -0.82
CA LEU A 77 -3.45 -0.89 -1.64
C LEU A 77 -2.94 0.46 -1.14
N SER A 78 -2.95 0.70 0.18
CA SER A 78 -2.45 1.94 0.78
C SER A 78 -0.96 2.16 0.50
N THR A 79 -0.13 1.11 0.62
CA THR A 79 1.30 1.19 0.27
C THR A 79 1.53 1.57 -1.20
N SER A 80 0.60 1.20 -2.10
CA SER A 80 0.63 1.60 -3.51
C SER A 80 -0.07 2.93 -3.81
N GLY A 81 -0.53 3.67 -2.79
CA GLY A 81 -1.22 4.95 -2.95
C GLY A 81 -2.72 4.83 -3.32
N ILE A 82 -3.27 3.62 -3.36
CA ILE A 82 -4.71 3.41 -3.60
C ILE A 82 -5.47 3.57 -2.28
N ARG A 83 -6.41 4.51 -2.26
CA ARG A 83 -7.33 4.76 -1.15
C ARG A 83 -8.77 4.70 -1.64
N ALA A 84 -9.68 4.30 -0.74
CA ALA A 84 -11.10 4.44 -1.00
C ALA A 84 -11.47 5.93 -1.09
N ARG A 85 -12.31 6.28 -2.06
CA ARG A 85 -12.86 7.63 -2.25
C ARG A 85 -14.37 7.52 -2.38
N ARG A 86 -15.08 8.59 -2.03
CA ARG A 86 -16.51 8.70 -2.31
C ARG A 86 -16.65 9.03 -3.80
N PRO A 87 -17.47 8.30 -4.57
CA PRO A 87 -17.76 8.68 -5.94
C PRO A 87 -18.44 10.05 -5.95
N TYR A 88 -18.27 10.79 -7.04
CA TYR A 88 -18.99 12.04 -7.25
C TYR A 88 -20.50 11.76 -7.32
N ILE A 89 -21.29 12.63 -6.68
CA ILE A 89 -22.75 12.60 -6.69
C ILE A 89 -23.22 13.86 -7.41
N GLY A 90 -23.87 13.71 -8.55
CA GLY A 90 -24.39 14.82 -9.35
C GLY A 90 -24.93 14.36 -10.69
N PRO A 91 -25.39 15.29 -11.54
CA PRO A 91 -25.98 14.96 -12.83
C PRO A 91 -24.95 14.29 -13.76
N ILE A 92 -25.36 13.20 -14.39
CA ILE A 92 -24.55 12.53 -15.42
C ILE A 92 -24.60 13.40 -16.68
N LEU A 93 -23.47 13.97 -17.07
CA LEU A 93 -23.39 14.77 -18.27
C LEU A 93 -23.48 13.87 -19.51
N THR A 94 -24.40 14.18 -20.41
CA THR A 94 -24.44 13.59 -21.75
C THR A 94 -23.25 14.10 -22.57
N GLN A 95 -22.97 13.46 -23.71
CA GLN A 95 -21.89 13.88 -24.60
C GLN A 95 -22.08 15.32 -25.09
N ARG A 96 -23.31 15.71 -25.43
CA ARG A 96 -23.68 17.08 -25.82
C ARG A 96 -23.34 18.08 -24.72
N HIS A 97 -23.76 17.80 -23.47
CA HIS A 97 -23.47 18.70 -22.34
C HIS A 97 -21.97 18.86 -22.09
N ARG A 98 -21.18 17.78 -22.20
CA ARG A 98 -19.72 17.86 -22.06
C ARG A 98 -19.12 18.79 -23.12
N HIS A 99 -19.48 18.58 -24.39
CA HIS A 99 -18.95 19.38 -25.49
C HIS A 99 -19.27 20.87 -25.35
N GLN A 100 -20.54 21.22 -25.09
CA GLN A 100 -20.96 22.62 -24.92
C GLN A 100 -20.24 23.30 -23.76
N ARG A 101 -20.09 22.61 -22.61
CA ARG A 101 -19.37 23.15 -21.45
C ARG A 101 -17.89 23.37 -21.75
N THR A 102 -17.27 22.46 -22.51
CA THR A 102 -15.86 22.61 -22.92
C THR A 102 -15.68 23.78 -23.87
N LEU A 103 -16.52 23.93 -24.89
CA LEU A 103 -16.47 25.06 -25.82
C LEU A 103 -16.61 26.39 -25.09
N TRP A 104 -17.64 26.50 -24.24
CA TRP A 104 -17.86 27.71 -23.46
C TRP A 104 -16.65 28.06 -22.59
N ALA A 105 -16.05 27.07 -21.92
CA ALA A 105 -14.86 27.28 -21.09
C ALA A 105 -13.62 27.70 -21.90
N GLN A 106 -13.49 27.25 -23.15
CA GLN A 106 -12.41 27.67 -24.05
C GLN A 106 -12.62 29.09 -24.57
N GLU A 107 -13.84 29.45 -24.97
CA GLU A 107 -14.19 30.78 -25.47
C GLU A 107 -14.03 31.87 -24.40
N HIS A 108 -14.17 31.52 -23.12
CA HIS A 108 -14.12 32.44 -21.99
C HIS A 108 -12.90 32.21 -21.08
N ALA A 109 -11.90 31.48 -21.56
CA ALA A 109 -10.60 31.41 -20.88
C ALA A 109 -9.82 32.69 -21.20
N ALA A 110 -9.69 33.57 -20.21
CA ALA A 110 -8.90 34.80 -20.28
C ALA A 110 -7.40 34.52 -20.47
#